data_AF-A0A2S6R801-F1
#
_entry.id   AF-A0A2S6R801-F1
#
_cell.length_a   1.000
_cell.length_b   1.000
_cell.length_c   1.000
_cell.angle_alpha   90.00
_cell.angle_beta   90.00
_cell.angle_gamma   90.00
#
_symmetry.space_group_name_H-M   'P 1'
#
loop_
_entity.id
_entity.type
_entity.pdbx_description
1 polymer ?
#
loop_
_entity_poly.entity_id
_entity_poly.type
_entity_poly.pdbx_seq_one_letter_code
_entity_poly.pdbx_strand_id
1 'polypeptide(L)'
;MPTQKSKTNGNIFANGWDANGSFEKLADAGRGNMEAFVAATSIAAQGFGDVNQAWFAFAKRAFERNGVAAEAIFAAKNPADAAELQADWARSAFDNYVSESSKITEMAVKTANDAIAPIRARVDGVVETFAENAN
;
A
#
# COMPACT_ATOMS: atom_id res chain seq x y z
N MET A 1 27.27 51.71 -49.63
CA MET A 1 26.49 50.44 -49.67
C MET A 1 27.22 49.45 -50.58
N PRO A 2 27.19 48.10 -50.38
CA PRO A 2 26.32 47.33 -49.48
C PRO A 2 26.97 46.18 -48.64
N THR A 3 26.38 46.00 -47.45
CA THR A 3 25.92 44.74 -46.81
C THR A 3 26.87 43.72 -46.18
N GLN A 4 26.87 43.76 -44.84
CA GLN A 4 26.87 42.62 -43.91
C GLN A 4 25.95 41.48 -44.43
N LYS A 5 26.51 40.30 -44.69
CA LYS A 5 25.72 39.07 -44.81
C LYS A 5 25.86 38.25 -43.54
N SER A 6 24.91 38.48 -42.64
CA SER A 6 24.37 37.42 -41.79
C SER A 6 24.12 36.18 -42.66
N LYS A 7 24.71 35.06 -42.28
CA LYS A 7 24.19 33.73 -42.63
C LYS A 7 24.04 32.94 -41.34
N THR A 8 22.92 33.22 -40.69
CA THR A 8 21.93 32.25 -40.22
C THR A 8 22.50 30.97 -39.59
N ASN A 9 22.45 30.94 -38.26
CA ASN A 9 21.90 29.85 -37.44
C ASN A 9 21.97 28.47 -38.09
N GLY A 10 23.06 27.74 -37.80
CA GLY A 10 23.02 26.28 -37.84
C GLY A 10 21.84 25.82 -36.98
N ASN A 11 20.93 25.09 -37.62
CA ASN A 11 19.60 24.74 -37.15
C ASN A 11 19.54 24.36 -35.65
N ILE A 12 19.08 25.31 -34.84
CA ILE A 12 18.49 25.06 -33.51
C ILE A 12 17.36 24.01 -33.58
N PHE A 13 16.72 23.88 -34.74
CA PHE A 13 15.70 22.85 -35.02
C PHE A 13 16.26 21.44 -35.27
N ALA A 14 17.56 21.28 -35.56
CA ALA A 14 18.17 19.96 -35.81
C ALA A 14 18.70 19.32 -34.51
N ASN A 15 19.12 20.12 -33.53
CA ASN A 15 19.53 19.64 -32.21
C ASN A 15 18.35 19.58 -31.20
N GLY A 16 17.19 20.11 -31.55
CA GLY A 16 15.99 20.13 -30.68
C GLY A 16 15.11 18.88 -30.76
N TRP A 17 15.38 17.97 -31.71
CA TRP A 17 14.61 16.75 -31.96
C TRP A 17 15.57 15.59 -32.26
N ASP A 18 16.33 15.15 -31.25
CA ASP A 18 16.95 13.82 -31.33
C ASP A 18 15.81 12.79 -31.20
N ALA A 19 15.29 12.36 -32.35
CA ALA A 19 14.17 11.43 -32.43
C ALA A 19 14.49 10.08 -31.79
N ASN A 20 15.76 9.67 -31.79
CA ASN A 20 16.20 8.39 -31.22
C ASN A 20 16.25 8.49 -29.68
N GLY A 21 16.93 9.52 -29.15
CA GLY A 21 16.97 9.76 -27.71
C GLY A 21 15.62 10.11 -27.09
N SER A 22 14.72 10.74 -27.85
CA SER A 22 13.34 11.01 -27.40
C SER A 22 12.46 9.76 -27.40
N PHE A 23 12.64 8.86 -28.36
CA PHE A 23 11.92 7.59 -28.43
C PHE A 23 12.35 6.62 -27.31
N GLU A 24 13.65 6.53 -27.04
CA GLU A 24 14.19 5.73 -25.93
C GLU A 24 13.69 6.25 -24.57
N LYS A 25 13.72 7.57 -24.35
CA LYS A 25 13.14 8.19 -23.14
C LYS A 25 11.63 7.94 -22.99
N LEU A 26 10.86 7.99 -24.09
CA LEU A 26 9.43 7.67 -24.08
C LEU A 26 9.19 6.19 -23.77
N ALA A 27 9.99 5.29 -24.34
CA ALA A 27 9.91 3.86 -24.10
C ALA A 27 10.26 3.51 -22.64
N ASP A 28 11.30 4.12 -22.08
CA ASP A 28 11.71 3.92 -20.68
C ASP A 28 10.72 4.54 -19.69
N ALA A 29 10.16 5.70 -20.01
CA ALA A 29 9.06 6.29 -19.24
C ALA A 29 7.84 5.36 -19.22
N GLY A 30 7.46 4.80 -20.38
CA GLY A 30 6.37 3.84 -20.49
C GLY A 30 6.63 2.55 -19.70
N ARG A 31 7.85 2.00 -19.79
CA ARG A 31 8.26 0.80 -19.05
C ARG A 31 8.21 1.02 -17.54
N GLY A 32 8.83 2.07 -17.03
CA GLY A 32 8.85 2.33 -15.58
C GLY A 32 7.46 2.63 -15.00
N ASN A 33 6.52 3.17 -15.79
CA ASN A 33 5.13 3.35 -15.35
C ASN A 33 4.41 2.01 -15.21
N MET A 34 4.65 1.08 -16.13
CA MET A 34 4.10 -0.27 -16.07
C MET A 34 4.71 -1.08 -14.92
N GLU A 35 6.01 -0.97 -14.69
CA GLU A 35 6.68 -1.59 -13.53
C GLU A 35 6.11 -1.06 -12.21
N ALA A 36 5.92 0.25 -12.09
CA ALA A 36 5.31 0.85 -10.90
C ALA A 36 3.88 0.37 -10.68
N PHE A 37 3.08 0.24 -11.74
CA PHE A 37 1.71 -0.26 -11.66
C PHE A 37 1.65 -1.75 -11.26
N VAL A 38 2.54 -2.57 -11.82
CA VAL A 38 2.68 -3.98 -11.44
C VAL A 38 3.09 -4.12 -9.98
N ALA A 39 4.07 -3.33 -9.53
CA ALA A 39 4.50 -3.31 -8.13
C ALA A 39 3.35 -2.89 -7.20
N ALA A 40 2.65 -1.80 -7.52
CA ALA A 40 1.47 -1.33 -6.78
C ALA A 40 0.39 -2.41 -6.66
N THR A 41 0.08 -3.08 -7.76
CA THR A 41 -0.92 -4.16 -7.81
C THR A 41 -0.48 -5.37 -6.98
N SER A 42 0.81 -5.73 -7.05
CA SER A 42 1.36 -6.85 -6.27
C SER A 42 1.28 -6.57 -4.77
N ILE A 43 1.64 -5.36 -4.33
CA ILE A 43 1.54 -4.95 -2.92
C ILE A 43 0.08 -4.98 -2.46
N ALA A 44 -0.84 -4.42 -3.25
CA ALA A 44 -2.27 -4.44 -2.92
C ALA A 44 -2.81 -5.86 -2.78
N ALA A 45 -2.44 -6.77 -3.69
CA ALA A 45 -2.84 -8.17 -3.63
C ALA A 45 -2.29 -8.90 -2.40
N GLN A 46 -1.02 -8.66 -2.05
CA GLN A 46 -0.40 -9.21 -0.84
C GLN A 46 -1.10 -8.70 0.42
N GLY A 47 -1.28 -7.39 0.55
CA GLY A 47 -1.93 -6.82 1.73
C GLY A 47 -3.39 -7.23 1.88
N PHE A 48 -4.11 -7.45 0.77
CA PHE A 48 -5.44 -8.07 0.83
C PHE A 48 -5.37 -9.51 1.37
N GLY A 49 -4.38 -10.30 0.94
CA GLY A 49 -4.12 -11.63 1.48
C GLY A 49 -3.84 -11.60 2.99
N ASP A 50 -2.98 -10.68 3.43
CA ASP A 50 -2.62 -10.53 4.84
C ASP A 50 -3.81 -10.13 5.71
N VAL A 51 -4.64 -9.19 5.25
CA VAL A 51 -5.88 -8.78 5.92
C VAL A 51 -6.85 -9.95 6.05
N ASN A 52 -7.03 -10.75 5.00
CA ASN A 52 -7.87 -11.94 5.05
C ASN A 52 -7.33 -12.99 6.03
N GLN A 53 -6.02 -13.21 6.02
CA GLN A 53 -5.38 -14.13 6.96
C GLN A 53 -5.56 -13.67 8.42
N ALA A 54 -5.46 -12.37 8.68
CA ALA A 54 -5.72 -11.81 10.00
C ALA A 54 -7.16 -12.05 10.45
N TRP A 55 -8.15 -11.87 9.57
CA TRP A 55 -9.55 -12.20 9.84
C TRP A 55 -9.75 -13.69 10.17
N PHE A 56 -9.18 -14.59 9.38
CA PHE A 56 -9.26 -16.03 9.65
C PHE A 56 -8.60 -16.41 10.98
N ALA A 57 -7.44 -15.83 11.28
CA ALA A 57 -6.76 -16.05 12.54
C ALA A 57 -7.60 -15.55 13.73
N PHE A 58 -8.23 -14.39 13.61
CA PHE A 58 -9.15 -13.87 14.62
C PHE A 58 -10.34 -14.81 14.84
N ALA A 59 -10.99 -15.27 13.77
CA ALA A 59 -12.10 -16.22 13.84
C ALA A 59 -11.70 -17.53 14.53
N LYS A 60 -10.55 -18.10 14.15
CA LYS A 60 -10.01 -19.32 14.78
C LYS A 60 -9.80 -19.13 16.29
N ARG A 61 -9.15 -18.04 16.69
CA ARG A 61 -8.94 -17.72 18.12
C ARG A 61 -10.26 -17.51 18.85
N ALA A 62 -11.28 -16.94 18.20
CA ALA A 62 -12.60 -16.78 18.80
C ALA A 62 -13.26 -18.14 19.08
N PHE A 63 -13.15 -19.10 18.15
CA PHE A 63 -13.63 -20.47 18.39
C PHE A 63 -12.91 -21.15 19.56
N GLU A 64 -11.58 -21.04 19.63
CA GLU A 64 -10.79 -21.60 20.73
C GLU A 64 -11.21 -21.00 22.09
N ARG A 65 -11.39 -19.67 22.17
CA ARG A 65 -11.86 -18.99 23.39
C ARG A 65 -13.26 -19.43 23.81
N ASN A 66 -14.17 -19.64 22.87
CA ASN A 66 -15.53 -20.10 23.18
C ASN A 66 -15.53 -21.51 23.75
N GLY A 67 -14.66 -22.39 23.26
CA GLY A 67 -14.48 -23.74 23.83
C GLY A 67 -14.03 -23.69 25.30
N VAL A 68 -13.01 -22.87 25.59
CA VAL A 68 -12.52 -22.66 26.96
C VAL A 68 -13.60 -22.09 27.88
N ALA A 69 -14.37 -21.12 27.40
CA ALA A 69 -15.47 -20.54 28.18
C ALA A 69 -16.58 -21.57 28.48
N ALA A 70 -16.90 -22.43 27.51
CA ALA A 70 -17.87 -23.51 27.73
C ALA A 70 -17.38 -24.51 28.79
N GLU A 71 -16.11 -24.95 28.71
CA GLU A 71 -15.50 -25.82 29.72
C GLU A 71 -15.51 -25.17 31.11
N ALA A 72 -15.17 -23.89 31.20
CA ALA A 72 -15.16 -23.15 32.46
C ALA A 72 -16.56 -23.06 33.09
N ILE A 73 -17.61 -22.80 32.28
CA ILE A 73 -18.99 -22.76 32.75
C ILE A 73 -19.45 -24.16 33.21
N PHE A 74 -19.09 -25.23 32.50
CA PHE A 74 -19.41 -26.59 32.94
C PHE A 74 -18.69 -27.00 34.23
N ALA A 75 -17.51 -26.44 34.49
CA ALA A 75 -16.75 -26.67 35.72
C ALA A 75 -17.22 -25.77 36.89
N ALA A 76 -18.13 -24.82 36.66
CA ALA A 76 -18.61 -23.91 37.70
C ALA A 76 -19.42 -24.67 38.77
N LYS A 77 -19.12 -24.38 40.04
CA LYS A 77 -19.73 -25.10 41.17
C LYS A 77 -21.10 -24.57 41.56
N ASN A 78 -21.39 -23.32 41.19
CA ASN A 78 -22.64 -22.65 41.48
C ASN A 78 -22.98 -21.58 40.41
N PRO A 79 -24.23 -21.08 40.35
CA PRO A 79 -24.66 -20.11 39.34
C PRO A 79 -23.98 -18.73 39.42
N ALA A 80 -23.49 -18.31 40.58
CA ALA A 80 -22.79 -17.03 40.73
C ALA A 80 -21.40 -17.10 40.06
N ASP A 81 -20.66 -18.20 40.28
CA ASP A 81 -19.38 -18.46 39.59
C ASP A 81 -19.56 -18.48 38.07
N ALA A 82 -20.64 -19.09 37.57
CA ALA A 82 -20.95 -19.13 36.14
C ALA A 82 -21.26 -17.74 35.57
N ALA A 83 -21.97 -16.89 36.32
CA ALA A 83 -22.28 -15.51 35.89
C ALA A 83 -21.02 -14.63 35.83
N GLU A 84 -20.10 -14.79 36.78
CA GLU A 84 -18.80 -14.11 36.78
C GLU A 84 -17.95 -14.53 35.57
N LEU A 85 -17.83 -15.84 35.31
CA LEU A 85 -17.13 -16.38 34.14
C LEU A 85 -17.71 -15.85 32.82
N GLN A 86 -19.03 -15.72 32.73
CA GLN A 86 -19.69 -15.19 31.54
C GLN A 86 -19.42 -13.69 31.35
N ALA A 87 -19.38 -12.92 32.44
CA ALA A 87 -19.04 -11.50 32.41
C ALA A 87 -17.58 -11.26 32.01
N ASP A 88 -16.65 -12.05 32.55
CA ASP A 88 -15.23 -11.98 32.21
C ASP A 88 -14.97 -12.39 30.76
N TRP A 89 -15.63 -13.45 30.29
CA TRP A 89 -15.58 -13.83 28.89
C TRP A 89 -16.10 -12.70 27.99
N ALA A 90 -17.23 -12.08 28.32
CA ALA A 90 -17.80 -11.00 27.51
C ALA A 90 -16.87 -9.79 27.44
N ARG A 91 -16.28 -9.38 28.57
CA ARG A 91 -15.29 -8.29 28.62
C ARG A 91 -14.06 -8.63 27.78
N SER A 92 -13.48 -9.81 27.98
CA SER A 92 -12.32 -10.27 27.21
C SER A 92 -12.63 -10.37 25.71
N ALA A 93 -13.82 -10.84 25.34
CA ALA A 93 -14.23 -10.92 23.94
C ALA A 93 -14.32 -9.53 23.30
N PHE A 94 -14.86 -8.54 24.02
CA PHE A 94 -14.94 -7.16 23.56
C PHE A 94 -13.54 -6.54 23.39
N ASP A 95 -12.68 -6.65 24.40
CA ASP A 95 -11.32 -6.09 24.34
C ASP A 95 -10.52 -6.70 23.17
N ASN A 96 -10.63 -8.02 22.98
CA ASN A 96 -10.00 -8.71 21.87
C ASN A 96 -10.56 -8.25 20.51
N TYR A 97 -11.88 -8.07 20.40
CA TYR A 97 -12.50 -7.58 19.16
C TYR A 97 -12.01 -6.18 18.80
N VAL A 98 -11.99 -5.25 19.75
CA VAL A 98 -11.51 -3.88 19.54
C VAL A 98 -10.03 -3.87 19.14
N SER A 99 -9.20 -4.65 19.83
CA SER A 99 -7.77 -4.77 19.51
C SER A 99 -7.55 -5.33 18.09
N GLU A 100 -8.21 -6.43 17.74
CA GLU A 100 -7.97 -7.10 16.45
C GLU A 100 -8.58 -6.33 15.27
N SER A 101 -9.75 -5.70 15.45
CA SER A 101 -10.31 -4.81 14.43
C SER A 101 -9.41 -3.61 14.16
N SER A 102 -8.83 -3.00 15.21
CA SER A 102 -7.88 -1.90 15.06
C SER A 102 -6.64 -2.32 14.26
N LYS A 103 -6.05 -3.48 14.59
CA LYS A 103 -4.90 -4.04 13.84
C LYS A 103 -5.23 -4.29 12.37
N ILE A 104 -6.41 -4.84 12.08
CA ILE A 104 -6.85 -5.10 10.71
C ILE A 104 -7.02 -3.78 9.93
N THR A 105 -7.61 -2.75 10.57
CA THR A 105 -7.72 -1.42 9.98
C THR A 105 -6.34 -0.81 9.70
N GLU A 106 -5.39 -0.91 10.63
CA GLU A 106 -4.01 -0.46 10.43
C GLU A 106 -3.35 -1.17 9.26
N MET A 107 -3.51 -2.50 9.15
CA MET A 107 -3.00 -3.28 8.02
C MET A 107 -3.58 -2.83 6.69
N ALA A 108 -4.88 -2.56 6.64
CA ALA A 108 -5.55 -2.08 5.43
C ALA A 108 -5.04 -0.68 5.02
N VAL A 109 -4.90 0.25 5.97
CA VAL A 109 -4.35 1.58 5.72
C VAL A 109 -2.90 1.50 5.25
N LYS A 110 -2.08 0.67 5.90
CA LYS A 110 -0.69 0.43 5.49
C LYS A 110 -0.62 -0.11 4.07
N THR A 111 -1.43 -1.12 3.75
CA THR A 111 -1.52 -1.70 2.40
C THR A 111 -1.83 -0.64 1.35
N ALA A 112 -2.81 0.23 1.62
CA ALA A 112 -3.16 1.31 0.70
C ALA A 112 -2.01 2.31 0.50
N ASN A 113 -1.31 2.69 1.58
CA ASN A 113 -0.16 3.58 1.51
C ASN A 113 1.00 2.96 0.73
N ASP A 114 1.33 1.71 1.03
CA ASP A 114 2.41 0.97 0.37
C ASP A 114 2.11 0.73 -1.11
N ALA A 115 0.86 0.45 -1.48
CA ALA A 115 0.46 0.24 -2.87
C ALA A 115 0.57 1.52 -3.72
N ILE A 116 0.39 2.71 -3.13
CA ILE A 116 0.51 3.99 -3.85
C ILE A 116 1.97 4.46 -3.93
N ALA A 117 2.86 3.98 -3.05
CA ALA A 117 4.24 4.43 -2.98
C ALA A 117 5.04 4.30 -4.30
N PRO A 118 4.96 3.19 -5.08
CA PRO A 118 5.66 3.07 -6.37
C PRO A 118 5.24 4.14 -7.39
N ILE A 119 3.97 4.54 -7.36
CA ILE A 119 3.42 5.58 -8.24
C ILE A 119 3.94 6.95 -7.82
N ARG A 120 3.96 7.23 -6.50
CA ARG A 120 4.54 8.49 -5.97
C ARG A 120 6.00 8.63 -6.35
N ALA A 121 6.80 7.56 -6.19
CA ALA A 121 8.20 7.56 -6.58
C ALA A 121 8.43 7.88 -8.08
N ARG A 122 7.51 7.45 -8.97
CA ARG A 122 7.57 7.83 -10.39
C ARG A 122 7.30 9.31 -10.61
N VAL A 123 6.34 9.88 -9.88
CA VAL A 123 6.02 11.32 -9.98
C VAL A 123 7.20 12.15 -9.47
N ASP A 124 7.76 11.79 -8.32
CA ASP A 124 8.86 12.53 -7.69
C ASP A 124 10.13 12.48 -8.56
N GLY A 125 10.49 11.29 -9.08
CA GLY A 125 11.66 11.16 -9.96
C GLY A 125 11.52 11.91 -11.29
N VAL A 126 10.30 12.05 -11.80
CA VAL A 126 10.03 12.90 -12.98
C VAL A 126 10.24 14.37 -12.64
N VAL A 127 9.77 14.84 -11.47
CA VAL A 127 9.94 16.22 -11.01
C VAL A 127 11.42 16.56 -10.79
N GLU A 128 12.21 15.67 -10.20
CA GLU A 128 13.67 15.84 -10.03
C GLU A 128 14.38 15.98 -11.38
N THR A 129 14.05 15.12 -12.35
CA THR A 129 14.61 15.20 -13.70
C THR A 129 14.29 16.54 -14.37
N PHE A 130 13.09 17.09 -14.18
CA PHE A 130 12.75 18.41 -14.72
C PHE A 130 13.51 19.55 -14.04
N ALA A 131 13.74 19.46 -12.73
CA ALA A 131 14.48 20.47 -11.98
C ALA A 131 15.97 20.48 -12.35
N GLU A 132 16.59 19.31 -12.56
CA GLU A 132 17.98 19.20 -13.01
C GLU A 132 18.21 19.76 -14.43
N ASN A 133 17.25 19.58 -15.34
CA ASN A 133 17.34 20.10 -16.70
C ASN A 133 17.06 21.61 -16.82
N ALA A 134 16.56 22.26 -15.76
CA ALA A 134 16.23 23.68 -15.73
C ALA A 134 17.34 24.58 -15.16
N ASN A 135 18.44 24.00 -14.68
CA ASN A 135 19.58 24.67 -14.06
C ASN A 135 20.85 24.50 -14.90
#